data_AF-A0A7T6Z0V2-F1
#
_entry.id   AF-A0A7T6Z0V2-F1
#
_cell.length_a   1.000
_cell.length_b   1.000
_cell.length_c   1.000
_cell.angle_alpha   90.00
_cell.angle_beta   90.00
_cell.angle_gamma   90.00
#
_symmetry.space_group_name_H-M   'P 1'
#
loop_
_entity.id
_entity.type
_entity.pdbx_description
1 polymer ?
#
loop_
_entity_poly.entity_id
_entity_poly.type
_entity_poly.pdbx_seq_one_letter_code
_entity_poly.pdbx_strand_id
1 'polypeptide(L)'
;MTDEQEQEVYQLIVESKPVDVGFPAEMNWTSFMLQDWIKHTFDVTYSDRGVRQLLYRLGFSYTKPTYTLKKADPAKQEAFKQDFETAKKK
;
A
#
# COMPACT_ATOMS: atom_id res chain seq x y z
N MET A 1 11.82 -16.50 -8.18
CA MET A 1 12.09 -15.48 -9.21
C MET A 1 13.55 -15.48 -9.54
N THR A 2 13.87 -15.19 -10.80
CA THR A 2 15.22 -14.86 -11.27
C THR A 2 15.51 -13.36 -11.10
N ASP A 3 16.78 -12.96 -11.06
CA ASP A 3 17.20 -11.56 -10.94
C ASP A 3 16.57 -10.64 -12.00
N GLU A 4 16.34 -11.16 -13.21
CA GLU A 4 15.70 -10.43 -14.31
C GLU A 4 14.26 -10.02 -13.95
N GLN A 5 13.50 -10.91 -13.31
CA GLN A 5 12.14 -10.61 -12.88
C GLN A 5 12.12 -9.56 -11.76
N GLU A 6 13.13 -9.59 -10.87
CA GLU A 6 13.27 -8.58 -9.82
C GLU A 6 13.55 -7.18 -10.41
N GLN A 7 14.39 -7.10 -11.45
CA GLN A 7 14.63 -5.86 -12.19
C GLN A 7 13.38 -5.35 -12.93
N GLU A 8 12.58 -6.23 -13.52
CA GLU A 8 11.32 -5.84 -14.15
C GLU A 8 10.35 -5.19 -13.15
N VAL A 9 10.22 -5.78 -11.96
CA VAL A 9 9.40 -5.20 -10.88
C VAL A 9 9.96 -3.84 -10.45
N TYR A 10 11.28 -3.69 -10.38
CA TYR A 10 11.91 -2.40 -10.07
C TYR A 10 11.58 -1.34 -11.13
N GLN A 11 11.77 -1.64 -12.42
CA GLN A 11 11.47 -0.72 -13.51
C GLN A 11 9.97 -0.34 -13.50
N LEU A 12 9.08 -1.31 -13.29
CA LEU A 12 7.65 -1.07 -13.17
C LEU A 12 7.31 -0.04 -12.08
N ILE A 13 7.87 -0.23 -10.87
CA ILE A 13 7.59 0.67 -9.73
C ILE A 13 8.11 2.09 -10.00
N VAL A 14 9.21 2.21 -10.74
CA VAL A 14 9.88 3.50 -11.04
C VAL A 14 9.24 4.22 -12.22
N GLU A 15 8.92 3.51 -13.30
CA GLU A 15 8.44 4.08 -14.56
C GLU A 15 6.91 4.17 -14.63
N SER A 16 6.19 3.28 -13.96
CA SER A 16 4.73 3.17 -14.08
C SER A 16 4.00 3.47 -12.77
N LYS A 17 2.80 4.03 -12.89
CA LYS A 17 1.88 4.17 -11.76
C LYS A 17 0.90 3.00 -11.72
N PRO A 18 0.27 2.71 -10.57
CA PRO A 18 -0.70 1.63 -10.48
C PRO A 18 -1.90 1.86 -11.44
N VAL A 19 -2.21 3.12 -11.77
CA VAL A 19 -3.27 3.47 -12.73
C VAL A 19 -2.94 3.01 -14.16
N ASP A 20 -1.68 3.02 -14.58
CA ASP A 20 -1.27 2.59 -15.93
C ASP A 20 -1.43 1.08 -16.12
N VAL A 21 -1.35 0.31 -15.03
CA VAL A 21 -1.55 -1.15 -15.04
C VAL A 21 -2.99 -1.56 -14.66
N GLY A 22 -3.92 -0.61 -14.56
CA GLY A 22 -5.33 -0.89 -14.33
C GLY A 22 -5.76 -1.02 -12.86
N PHE A 23 -4.91 -0.63 -11.89
CA PHE A 23 -5.34 -0.53 -10.50
C PHE A 23 -6.00 0.84 -10.21
N PRO A 24 -7.03 0.88 -9.34
CA PRO A 24 -7.75 2.11 -9.01
C PRO A 24 -6.95 3.09 -8.12
N ALA A 25 -5.71 2.75 -7.75
CA ALA A 25 -4.89 3.59 -6.88
C ALA A 25 -4.05 4.58 -7.69
N GLU A 26 -4.37 5.86 -7.56
CA GLU A 26 -3.76 6.92 -8.35
C GLU A 26 -2.33 7.30 -7.91
N MET A 27 -1.92 6.94 -6.68
CA MET A 27 -0.75 7.59 -6.05
C MET A 27 0.36 6.70 -5.50
N ASN A 28 0.10 5.46 -5.05
CA ASN A 28 1.16 4.64 -4.45
C ASN A 28 0.99 3.15 -4.76
N TRP A 29 2.10 2.47 -5.06
CA TRP A 29 2.14 1.02 -5.16
C TRP A 29 1.94 0.39 -3.79
N THR A 30 0.96 -0.51 -3.69
CA THR A 30 0.74 -1.30 -2.47
C THR A 30 1.28 -2.72 -2.64
N SER A 31 1.62 -3.38 -1.53
CA SER A 31 2.11 -4.76 -1.55
C SER A 31 1.11 -5.73 -2.21
N PHE A 32 -0.20 -5.46 -2.11
CA PHE A 32 -1.24 -6.28 -2.74
C PHE A 32 -1.29 -6.08 -4.26
N MET A 33 -1.12 -4.84 -4.74
CA MET A 33 -1.07 -4.56 -6.19
C MET A 33 0.13 -5.24 -6.84
N LEU A 34 1.29 -5.18 -6.18
CA LEU A 34 2.50 -5.86 -6.65
C LEU A 34 2.33 -7.37 -6.64
N GLN A 35 1.69 -7.94 -5.61
CA GLN A 35 1.37 -9.37 -5.57
C GLN A 35 0.50 -9.78 -6.75
N ASP A 36 -0.56 -9.02 -7.02
CA ASP A 36 -1.51 -9.31 -8.08
C ASP A 36 -0.85 -9.17 -9.47
N TRP A 37 -0.09 -8.09 -9.68
CA TRP A 37 0.67 -7.89 -10.91
C TRP A 37 1.70 -9.00 -11.16
N ILE A 38 2.49 -9.38 -10.15
CA ILE A 38 3.46 -10.48 -10.26
C ILE A 38 2.77 -11.79 -10.63
N LYS A 39 1.60 -12.05 -10.05
CA LYS A 39 0.80 -13.24 -10.39
C LYS A 39 0.31 -13.18 -11.83
N HIS A 40 -0.16 -12.03 -12.31
CA HIS A 40 -0.64 -11.88 -13.69
C HIS A 40 0.48 -11.96 -14.73
N THR A 41 1.66 -11.38 -14.46
CA THR A 41 2.78 -11.32 -15.41
C THR A 41 3.60 -12.60 -15.42
N PHE A 42 3.86 -13.19 -14.25
CA PHE A 42 4.78 -14.31 -14.12
C PHE A 42 4.11 -15.64 -13.71
N ASP A 43 2.80 -15.64 -13.49
CA ASP A 43 2.04 -16.77 -12.91
C ASP A 43 2.59 -17.27 -11.56
N VAL A 44 3.37 -16.42 -10.87
CA VAL A 44 3.98 -16.73 -9.57
C VAL A 44 3.15 -16.14 -8.45
N THR A 45 2.71 -16.99 -7.53
CA THR A 45 2.01 -16.52 -6.32
C THR A 45 3.02 -16.19 -5.22
N TYR A 46 3.18 -14.90 -4.94
CA TYR A 46 3.93 -14.45 -3.77
C TYR A 46 3.07 -14.37 -2.52
N SER A 47 3.67 -14.58 -1.35
CA SER A 47 3.05 -14.18 -0.09
C SER A 47 3.30 -12.69 0.17
N ASP A 48 2.45 -12.05 0.97
CA ASP A 48 2.64 -10.65 1.40
C ASP A 48 4.04 -10.42 2.00
N ARG A 49 4.55 -11.36 2.80
CA ARG A 49 5.93 -11.29 3.32
C ARG A 49 6.98 -11.37 2.22
N GLY A 50 6.76 -12.24 1.23
CA GLY A 50 7.66 -12.39 0.09
C GLY A 50 7.75 -11.12 -0.75
N VAL A 51 6.63 -10.44 -1.02
CA VAL A 51 6.64 -9.15 -1.75
C VAL A 51 7.36 -8.07 -0.95
N ARG A 52 7.16 -8.00 0.37
CA ARG A 52 7.89 -7.04 1.22
C ARG A 52 9.39 -7.32 1.24
N GLN A 53 9.79 -8.58 1.28
CA GLN A 53 11.20 -8.97 1.24
C GLN A 53 11.82 -8.68 -0.12
N LEU A 54 11.08 -8.88 -1.21
CA LEU A 54 11.46 -8.48 -2.56
C LEU A 54 11.71 -6.96 -2.63
N LEU A 55 10.75 -6.15 -2.17
CA LEU A 55 10.90 -4.69 -2.11
C LEU A 55 12.13 -4.27 -1.30
N TYR A 56 12.39 -4.94 -0.18
CA TYR A 56 13.57 -4.68 0.65
C TYR A 56 14.88 -5.03 -0.08
N ARG A 57 14.93 -6.17 -0.80
CA ARG A 57 16.09 -6.56 -1.63
C ARG A 57 16.34 -5.56 -2.76
N LEU A 58 15.26 -5.02 -3.35
CA LEU A 58 15.31 -3.98 -4.38
C LEU A 58 15.67 -2.58 -3.85
N GLY A 59 15.86 -2.43 -2.54
CA GLY A 59 16.22 -1.16 -1.91
C GLY A 59 15.04 -0.21 -1.66
N PHE A 60 13.81 -0.64 -1.93
CA PHE A 60 12.63 0.15 -1.61
C PHE A 60 12.30 0.05 -0.12
N SER A 61 12.16 1.22 0.50
CA SER A 61 11.60 1.34 1.84
C SER A 61 10.09 1.58 1.74
N TYR A 62 9.28 0.70 2.33
CA TYR A 62 7.85 0.93 2.43
C TYR A 62 7.54 1.69 3.72
N THR A 63 6.82 2.80 3.60
CA THR A 63 6.32 3.55 4.75
C THR A 63 4.89 3.10 5.01
N LYS A 64 4.61 2.55 6.19
CA LYS A 64 3.23 2.38 6.60
C LYS A 64 2.62 3.78 6.76
N PRO A 65 1.46 4.08 6.14
CA PRO A 65 0.77 5.32 6.44
C PRO A 65 0.40 5.28 7.93
N THR A 66 1.18 5.96 8.76
CA THR A 66 0.80 6.18 10.15
C THR A 66 -0.39 7.11 10.09
N TYR A 67 -1.57 6.62 10.46
CA TYR A 67 -2.79 7.41 10.61
C TYR A 67 -2.69 8.35 11.82
N THR A 68 -1.56 9.04 11.99
CA THR A 68 -1.51 10.22 12.83
C THR A 68 -2.01 11.35 11.96
N LEU A 69 -3.31 11.62 12.05
CA LEU A 69 -3.92 12.86 11.59
C LEU A 69 -3.26 14.03 12.36
N LYS A 70 -2.05 14.44 11.96
CA LYS A 70 -1.32 15.58 12.55
C LYS A 70 -2.09 16.89 12.42
N LYS A 71 -3.13 16.93 11.57
CA LYS A 71 -4.06 18.05 11.36
C LYS A 71 -5.43 17.86 12.01
N ALA A 72 -5.66 16.83 12.81
CA ALA A 72 -6.92 16.70 13.53
C ALA A 72 -7.00 17.77 14.62
N ASP A 73 -7.93 18.73 14.45
CA ASP A 73 -8.29 19.67 15.51
C ASP A 73 -8.77 18.91 16.75
N PRO A 74 -8.09 19.02 17.90
CA PRO A 74 -8.46 18.27 19.10
C PRO A 74 -9.90 18.58 19.55
N ALA A 75 -10.36 19.82 19.37
CA ALA A 75 -11.72 20.24 19.69
C ALA A 75 -12.79 19.49 18.87
N LYS A 76 -12.54 19.21 17.59
CA LYS A 76 -13.47 18.44 16.75
C LYS A 76 -13.46 16.96 17.10
N GLN A 77 -12.31 16.44 17.55
CA GLN A 77 -12.21 15.05 18.00
C GLN A 77 -12.97 14.81 19.31
N GLU A 78 -12.95 15.78 20.24
CA GLU A 78 -13.71 15.70 21.49
C GLU A 78 -15.22 15.80 21.26
N ALA A 79 -15.67 16.73 20.40
CA ALA A 79 -17.07 16.83 20.01
C ALA A 79 -17.58 15.53 19.36
N PHE A 80 -16.79 14.92 18.48
CA PHE A 80 -17.13 13.62 17.89
C PHE A 80 -17.21 12.49 18.93
N LYS A 81 -16.29 12.45 19.91
CA LYS A 81 -16.33 11.46 20.99
C LYS A 81 -17.60 11.60 21.84
N GLN A 82 -18.01 12.83 22.17
CA GLN A 82 -19.23 13.08 22.94
C GLN A 82 -20.50 12.70 22.16
N ASP A 83 -20.56 13.05 20.89
CA ASP A 83 -21.68 12.67 20.01
C ASP A 83 -21.78 11.14 19.84
N PHE A 84 -20.64 10.48 19.61
CA PHE A 84 -20.56 9.03 19.47
C PHE A 84 -20.98 8.28 20.74
N GLU A 85 -20.55 8.73 21.92
CA GLU A 85 -20.99 8.16 23.21
C GLU A 85 -22.48 8.35 23.46
N THR A 86 -23.06 9.45 22.98
CA THR A 86 -24.50 9.72 23.08
C THR A 86 -25.29 8.83 22.12
N ALA A 87 -24.78 8.61 20.91
CA ALA A 87 -25.37 7.71 19.91
C ALA A 87 -25.33 6.24 20.32
N LYS A 88 -24.30 5.80 21.08
CA LYS A 88 -24.16 4.43 21.58
C LYS A 88 -25.08 4.11 22.76
N LYS A 89 -25.64 5.12 23.43
CA LYS A 89 -26.57 4.96 24.57
C LYS A 89 -28.05 4.89 24.16
N LYS A 90 -28.36 4.84 22.87
CA LYS A 90 -29.71 4.55 22.35
C LYS A 90 -29.88 3.10 21.97
#